data_AF-A0A0F6YLN8-F1
#
_entry.id   AF-A0A0F6YLN8-F1
#
_cell.length_a   1.000
_cell.length_b   1.000
_cell.length_c   1.000
_cell.angle_alpha   90.00
_cell.angle_beta   90.00
_cell.angle_gamma   90.00
#
_symmetry.space_group_name_H-M   'P 1'
#
loop_
_entity.id
_entity.type
_entity.pdbx_description
1 polymer ?
#
loop_
_entity_poly.entity_id
_entity_poly.type
_entity_poly.pdbx_seq_one_letter_code
_entity_poly.pdbx_strand_id
1 'polypeptide(L)'
;MRMAIATSELVTALRTTAARLEDGATYQWTHMGACNCGHLAQTLTRIDRAELHRLALQRAGDWGDQSIEHCATSGLPIDDVITTMLDAGMELRDIGELERLSAPDVLARIPLEERPLDRRDRAHVVKYMRAWAEMLEERLEPTSGVHEIARPVATNALRRAG
;
A
#
# COMPACT_ATOMS: atom_id res chain seq x y z
N MET A 1 12.60 11.04 -3.15
CA MET A 1 11.34 10.58 -3.77
C MET A 1 10.41 10.14 -2.66
N ARG A 2 9.14 10.55 -2.65
CA ARG A 2 8.18 10.19 -1.60
C ARG A 2 7.53 8.83 -1.91
N MET A 3 7.14 8.13 -0.86
CA MET A 3 6.40 6.86 -0.84
C MET A 3 4.94 7.17 -0.51
N ALA A 4 4.04 6.21 -0.76
CA ALA A 4 2.64 6.24 -0.34
C ALA A 4 2.41 6.97 1.00
N ILE A 5 1.42 7.87 0.97
CA ILE A 5 0.89 8.54 2.14
C ILE A 5 0.06 7.52 2.92
N ALA A 6 0.34 7.40 4.22
CA ALA A 6 -0.44 6.51 5.07
C ALA A 6 -1.85 7.10 5.25
N THR A 7 -2.84 6.35 4.78
CA THR A 7 -4.27 6.63 4.98
C THR A 7 -4.96 5.35 5.45
N SER A 8 -6.03 5.49 6.24
CA SER A 8 -6.84 4.34 6.66
C SER A 8 -7.50 3.64 5.49
N GLU A 9 -7.85 4.38 4.43
CA GLU A 9 -8.42 3.88 3.20
C GLU A 9 -7.45 2.94 2.46
N LEU A 10 -6.20 3.38 2.21
CA LEU A 10 -5.20 2.56 1.53
C LEU A 10 -4.84 1.32 2.34
N VAL A 11 -4.69 1.45 3.67
CA VAL A 11 -4.47 0.30 4.56
C VAL A 11 -5.61 -0.72 4.42
N THR A 12 -6.86 -0.26 4.51
CA THR A 12 -8.05 -1.12 4.38
C THR A 12 -8.11 -1.77 3.01
N ALA A 13 -7.80 -1.04 1.94
CA ALA A 13 -7.81 -1.55 0.58
C ALA A 13 -6.73 -2.62 0.37
N LEU A 14 -5.50 -2.40 0.86
CA LEU A 14 -4.42 -3.39 0.79
C LEU A 14 -4.78 -4.68 1.55
N ARG A 15 -5.28 -4.56 2.79
CA ARG A 15 -5.72 -5.73 3.59
C ARG A 15 -6.85 -6.50 2.93
N THR A 16 -7.87 -5.79 2.44
CA THR A 16 -9.02 -6.38 1.73
C THR A 16 -8.58 -7.10 0.46
N THR A 17 -7.68 -6.48 -0.32
CA THR A 17 -7.15 -7.06 -1.55
C THR A 17 -6.33 -8.33 -1.26
N ALA A 18 -5.46 -8.29 -0.25
CA ALA A 18 -4.68 -9.44 0.18
C ALA A 18 -5.59 -10.60 0.64
N ALA A 19 -6.64 -10.31 1.41
CA ALA A 19 -7.60 -11.32 1.85
C ALA A 19 -8.36 -11.96 0.67
N ARG A 20 -8.83 -11.16 -0.30
CA ARG A 20 -9.49 -11.67 -1.51
C ARG A 20 -8.58 -12.59 -2.33
N LEU A 21 -7.31 -12.24 -2.47
CA LEU A 21 -6.32 -13.06 -3.17
C LEU A 21 -6.03 -14.36 -2.42
N GLU A 22 -5.91 -14.32 -1.10
CA GLU A 22 -5.71 -15.51 -0.27
C GLU A 22 -6.92 -16.46 -0.34
N ASP A 23 -8.14 -15.92 -0.37
CA ASP A 23 -9.41 -16.66 -0.51
C ASP A 23 -9.65 -17.22 -1.94
N GLY A 24 -8.69 -17.08 -2.84
CA GLY A 24 -8.70 -17.77 -4.12
C GLY A 24 -9.23 -16.95 -5.30
N ALA A 25 -9.28 -15.61 -5.20
CA ALA A 25 -9.56 -14.77 -6.35
C ALA A 25 -8.66 -15.12 -7.55
N THR A 26 -9.23 -15.10 -8.75
CA THR A 26 -8.49 -15.39 -9.98
C THR A 26 -7.34 -14.39 -10.14
N TYR A 27 -6.14 -14.92 -10.27
CA TYR A 27 -4.92 -14.13 -10.36
C TYR A 27 -4.19 -14.46 -11.66
N GLN A 28 -3.84 -13.42 -12.42
CA GLN A 28 -3.07 -13.56 -13.65
C GLN A 28 -2.30 -12.26 -13.92
N TRP A 29 -0.98 -12.30 -13.74
CA TRP A 29 -0.12 -11.13 -13.87
C TRP A 29 -0.22 -10.44 -15.24
N THR A 30 -0.41 -11.21 -16.33
CA THR A 30 -0.53 -10.65 -17.69
C THR A 30 -1.93 -10.11 -18.04
N HIS A 31 -2.86 -10.11 -17.09
CA HIS A 31 -4.23 -9.62 -17.30
C HIS A 31 -4.45 -8.36 -16.47
N MET A 32 -4.65 -7.21 -17.11
CA MET A 32 -4.64 -5.90 -16.43
C MET A 32 -5.67 -5.77 -15.29
N GLY A 33 -6.79 -6.49 -15.36
CA GLY A 33 -7.78 -6.53 -14.27
C GLY A 33 -7.54 -7.62 -13.21
N ALA A 34 -6.51 -8.45 -13.33
CA ALA A 34 -6.24 -9.59 -12.44
C ALA A 34 -4.76 -9.72 -12.01
N CYS A 35 -3.94 -8.72 -12.34
CA CYS A 35 -2.58 -8.55 -11.85
C CYS A 35 -2.55 -7.84 -10.49
N ASN A 36 -1.36 -7.46 -10.03
CA ASN A 36 -1.13 -6.91 -8.69
C ASN A 36 -1.88 -5.58 -8.51
N CYS A 37 -1.66 -4.63 -9.42
CA CYS A 37 -2.36 -3.34 -9.41
C CYS A 37 -3.84 -3.50 -9.75
N GLY A 38 -4.17 -4.39 -10.70
CA GLY A 38 -5.56 -4.65 -11.08
C GLY A 38 -6.43 -5.11 -9.91
N HIS A 39 -5.89 -5.92 -9.00
CA HIS A 39 -6.61 -6.34 -7.80
C HIS A 39 -6.84 -5.20 -6.80
N LEU A 40 -5.83 -4.36 -6.57
CA LEU A 40 -5.99 -3.20 -5.69
C LEU A 40 -6.96 -2.18 -6.27
N ALA A 41 -6.86 -1.90 -7.57
CA ALA A 41 -7.76 -1.00 -8.30
C ALA A 41 -9.22 -1.46 -8.22
N GLN A 42 -9.51 -2.77 -8.39
CA GLN A 42 -10.86 -3.31 -8.16
C GLN A 42 -11.36 -3.03 -6.74
N THR A 43 -10.51 -3.17 -5.72
CA THR A 43 -10.92 -2.94 -4.32
C THR A 43 -11.27 -1.47 -4.08
N LEU A 44 -10.48 -0.54 -4.61
CA LEU A 44 -10.68 0.91 -4.43
C LEU A 44 -11.87 1.43 -5.25
N THR A 45 -11.94 1.05 -6.53
CA THR A 45 -12.96 1.58 -7.46
C THR A 45 -14.27 0.80 -7.45
N ARG A 46 -14.25 -0.45 -6.96
CA ARG A 46 -15.34 -1.44 -7.08
C ARG A 46 -15.69 -1.82 -8.53
N ILE A 47 -14.86 -1.42 -9.50
CA ILE A 47 -14.96 -1.90 -10.88
C ILE A 47 -14.59 -3.38 -10.90
N ASP A 48 -15.31 -4.20 -11.66
CA ASP A 48 -15.00 -5.62 -11.76
C ASP A 48 -13.77 -5.90 -12.65
N ARG A 49 -13.25 -7.13 -12.56
CA ARG A 49 -12.07 -7.59 -13.31
C ARG A 49 -12.18 -7.36 -14.82
N ALA A 50 -13.33 -7.67 -15.43
CA ALA A 50 -13.48 -7.66 -16.87
C ALA A 50 -13.54 -6.23 -17.40
N GLU A 51 -14.31 -5.38 -16.71
CA GLU A 51 -14.41 -3.97 -17.05
C GLU A 51 -13.07 -3.26 -16.82
N LEU A 52 -12.40 -3.50 -15.68
CA LEU A 52 -11.10 -2.89 -15.41
C LEU A 52 -10.06 -3.25 -16.48
N HIS A 53 -10.06 -4.52 -16.94
CA HIS A 53 -9.19 -4.93 -18.02
C HIS A 53 -9.49 -4.19 -19.33
N ARG A 54 -10.77 -4.03 -19.68
CA ARG A 54 -11.20 -3.30 -20.86
C ARG A 54 -10.79 -1.82 -20.81
N LEU A 55 -10.90 -1.17 -19.64
CA LEU A 55 -10.47 0.21 -19.43
C LEU A 55 -8.94 0.33 -19.60
N ALA A 56 -8.18 -0.57 -18.97
CA ALA A 56 -6.72 -0.54 -18.99
C ALA A 56 -6.12 -0.81 -20.38
N LEU A 57 -6.80 -1.59 -21.24
CA LEU A 57 -6.34 -1.86 -22.62
C LEU A 57 -6.46 -0.65 -23.57
N GLN A 58 -7.06 0.46 -23.13
CA GLN A 58 -7.10 1.69 -23.93
C GLN A 58 -5.75 2.40 -23.99
N ARG A 59 -4.79 2.00 -23.15
CA ARG A 59 -3.39 2.43 -23.19
C ARG A 59 -2.49 1.19 -23.24
N ALA A 60 -1.38 1.28 -23.98
CA ALA A 60 -0.41 0.21 -24.07
C ALA A 60 0.41 0.10 -22.76
N GLY A 61 1.05 -1.05 -22.56
CA GLY A 61 1.92 -1.29 -21.41
C GLY A 61 1.21 -1.80 -20.15
N ASP A 62 2.02 -2.19 -19.16
CA ASP A 62 1.55 -2.60 -17.84
C ASP A 62 1.24 -1.40 -16.93
N TRP A 63 0.75 -1.65 -15.72
CA TRP A 63 0.41 -0.58 -14.78
C TRP A 63 1.56 0.37 -14.45
N GLY A 64 2.81 -0.11 -14.47
CA GLY A 64 3.98 0.74 -14.28
C GLY A 64 4.30 1.60 -15.51
N ASP A 65 4.08 1.09 -16.72
CA ASP A 65 4.20 1.92 -17.93
C ASP A 65 3.10 3.00 -17.93
N GLN A 66 1.86 2.60 -17.62
CA GLN A 66 0.71 3.49 -17.61
C GLN A 66 0.78 4.55 -16.50
N SER A 67 1.42 4.27 -15.36
CA SER A 67 1.63 5.27 -14.31
C SER A 67 2.67 6.32 -14.67
N ILE A 68 3.68 5.96 -15.48
CA ILE A 68 4.65 6.92 -16.02
C ILE A 68 3.98 7.86 -17.03
N GLU A 69 3.09 7.32 -17.86
CA GLU A 69 2.36 8.07 -18.90
C GLU A 69 1.08 8.74 -18.38
N HIS A 70 0.80 8.67 -17.08
CA HIS A 70 -0.43 9.18 -16.50
C HIS A 70 -0.57 10.70 -16.69
N CYS A 71 -1.73 11.12 -17.19
CA CYS A 71 -2.11 12.52 -17.33
C CYS A 71 -3.59 12.69 -16.95
N ALA A 72 -3.85 13.32 -15.81
CA ALA A 72 -5.19 13.49 -15.26
C ALA A 72 -6.18 14.24 -16.19
N THR A 73 -5.68 14.96 -17.20
CA THR A 73 -6.50 15.71 -18.16
C THR A 73 -6.58 15.04 -19.54
N SER A 74 -6.08 13.82 -19.70
CA SER A 74 -6.06 13.14 -21.01
C SER A 74 -7.47 12.74 -21.50
N GLY A 75 -8.42 12.57 -20.57
CA GLY A 75 -9.76 12.06 -20.82
C GLY A 75 -9.84 10.54 -21.01
N LEU A 76 -8.75 9.80 -20.77
CA LEU A 76 -8.78 8.33 -20.81
C LEU A 76 -9.39 7.75 -19.53
N PRO A 77 -10.33 6.79 -19.61
CA PRO A 77 -10.96 6.20 -18.44
C PRO A 77 -10.01 5.53 -17.44
N ILE A 78 -8.85 5.06 -17.90
CA ILE A 78 -7.84 4.47 -17.00
C ILE A 78 -7.17 5.51 -16.11
N ASP A 79 -7.14 6.78 -16.52
CA ASP A 79 -6.60 7.86 -15.70
C ASP A 79 -7.50 8.17 -14.51
N ASP A 80 -8.82 7.97 -14.61
CA ASP A 80 -9.74 8.08 -13.47
C ASP A 80 -9.49 6.99 -12.43
N VAL A 81 -9.15 5.77 -12.88
CA VAL A 81 -8.77 4.67 -11.99
C VAL A 81 -7.46 4.96 -11.30
N ILE A 82 -6.43 5.42 -12.04
CA ILE A 82 -5.15 5.81 -11.44
C ILE A 82 -5.37 6.95 -10.44
N THR A 83 -6.19 7.95 -10.78
CA THR A 83 -6.53 9.07 -9.88
C THR A 83 -7.17 8.57 -8.59
N THR A 84 -8.09 7.60 -8.67
CA THR A 84 -8.67 6.97 -7.46
C THR A 84 -7.61 6.30 -6.58
N MET A 85 -6.61 5.65 -7.19
CA MET A 85 -5.48 5.06 -6.44
C MET A 85 -4.61 6.14 -5.77
N LEU A 86 -4.39 7.26 -6.45
CA LEU A 86 -3.64 8.39 -5.90
C LEU A 86 -4.39 9.07 -4.76
N ASP A 87 -5.70 9.30 -4.91
CA ASP A 87 -6.56 9.89 -3.88
C ASP A 87 -6.61 9.03 -2.62
N ALA A 88 -6.54 7.70 -2.77
CA ALA A 88 -6.42 6.78 -1.64
C ALA A 88 -5.08 6.93 -0.89
N GLY A 89 -4.06 7.56 -1.48
CA GLY A 89 -2.76 7.82 -0.86
C GLY A 89 -1.57 7.17 -1.56
N MET A 90 -1.76 6.52 -2.73
CA MET A 90 -0.64 6.07 -3.54
C MET A 90 0.03 7.24 -4.26
N GLU A 91 1.30 7.06 -4.60
CA GLU A 91 2.04 7.88 -5.57
C GLU A 91 2.19 7.11 -6.89
N LEU A 92 2.44 7.80 -8.01
CA LEU A 92 2.60 7.14 -9.32
C LEU A 92 3.69 6.05 -9.35
N ARG A 93 4.76 6.26 -8.57
CA ARG A 93 5.84 5.28 -8.39
C ARG A 93 5.33 4.00 -7.71
N ASP A 94 4.47 4.13 -6.70
CA ASP A 94 3.95 3.02 -5.92
C ASP A 94 3.18 2.04 -6.81
N ILE A 95 2.52 2.53 -7.86
CA ILE A 95 1.82 1.69 -8.85
C ILE A 95 2.82 0.79 -9.59
N GLY A 96 3.91 1.35 -10.09
CA GLY A 96 4.95 0.56 -10.75
C GLY A 96 5.64 -0.44 -9.81
N GLU A 97 5.82 -0.04 -8.55
CA GLU A 97 6.42 -0.89 -7.52
C GLU A 97 5.50 -2.01 -7.06
N LEU A 98 4.19 -1.77 -6.95
CA LEU A 98 3.20 -2.81 -6.68
C LEU A 98 3.14 -3.81 -7.84
N GLU A 99 3.14 -3.31 -9.09
CA GLU A 99 3.11 -4.17 -10.27
C GLU A 99 4.31 -5.12 -10.32
N ARG A 100 5.46 -4.69 -9.77
CA ARG A 100 6.73 -5.44 -9.81
C ARG A 100 7.14 -6.05 -8.46
N LEU A 101 6.37 -5.84 -7.39
CA LEU A 101 6.70 -6.18 -5.99
C LEU A 101 8.07 -5.65 -5.55
N SER A 102 8.37 -4.39 -5.86
CA SER A 102 9.75 -3.87 -5.82
C SER A 102 10.00 -2.68 -4.88
N ALA A 103 9.01 -2.16 -4.17
CA ALA A 103 9.22 -1.04 -3.24
C ALA A 103 10.25 -1.43 -2.16
N PRO A 104 11.40 -0.72 -2.03
CA PRO A 104 12.46 -1.08 -1.10
C PRO A 104 12.00 -1.10 0.36
N ASP A 105 11.15 -0.14 0.74
CA ASP A 105 10.67 0.01 2.12
C ASP A 105 9.74 -1.15 2.52
N VAL A 106 8.92 -1.64 1.58
CA VAL A 106 8.07 -2.82 1.78
C VAL A 106 8.92 -4.09 1.80
N LEU A 107 9.88 -4.23 0.88
CA LEU A 107 10.77 -5.38 0.84
C LEU A 107 11.63 -5.49 2.11
N ALA A 108 12.01 -4.37 2.72
CA ALA A 108 12.74 -4.36 3.99
C ALA A 108 11.98 -5.03 5.14
N ARG A 109 10.64 -5.11 5.06
CA ARG A 109 9.78 -5.79 6.05
C ARG A 109 9.70 -7.31 5.88
N ILE A 110 10.14 -7.84 4.73
CA ILE A 110 9.99 -9.26 4.40
C ILE A 110 11.31 -9.98 4.72
N PRO A 111 11.33 -11.14 5.41
CA PRO A 111 12.57 -11.86 5.70
C PRO A 111 13.42 -12.11 4.46
N LEU A 112 14.76 -12.05 4.59
CA LEU A 112 15.66 -12.13 3.43
C LEU A 112 15.56 -13.47 2.71
N GLU A 113 15.36 -14.55 3.47
CA GLU A 113 15.15 -15.92 3.04
C GLU A 113 13.86 -16.12 2.23
N GLU A 114 12.92 -15.19 2.31
CA GLU A 114 11.66 -15.20 1.56
C GLU A 114 11.72 -14.34 0.29
N ARG A 115 12.90 -13.81 -0.05
CA ARG A 115 13.17 -12.99 -1.25
C ARG A 115 14.03 -13.76 -2.28
N PRO A 116 13.96 -13.42 -3.58
CA PRO A 116 13.10 -12.40 -4.19
C PRO A 116 11.65 -12.86 -4.30
N LEU A 117 10.72 -11.91 -4.28
CA LEU A 117 9.32 -12.18 -4.57
C LEU A 117 9.11 -12.34 -6.08
N ASP A 118 8.41 -13.40 -6.47
CA ASP A 118 7.88 -13.56 -7.82
C ASP A 118 6.54 -12.82 -7.97
N ARG A 119 6.54 -11.76 -8.79
CA ARG A 119 5.34 -10.97 -9.12
C ARG A 119 4.25 -11.74 -9.86
N ARG A 120 4.47 -13.01 -10.22
CA ARG A 120 3.50 -13.91 -10.86
C ARG A 120 2.94 -14.93 -9.86
N ASP A 121 3.48 -14.97 -8.65
CA ASP A 121 3.01 -15.83 -7.57
C ASP A 121 2.04 -15.06 -6.68
N ARG A 122 0.78 -15.52 -6.66
CA ARG A 122 -0.27 -14.93 -5.84
C ARG A 122 0.09 -14.85 -4.36
N ALA A 123 0.76 -15.86 -3.80
CA ALA A 123 1.13 -15.88 -2.39
C ALA A 123 2.18 -14.80 -2.07
N HIS A 124 3.09 -14.54 -3.00
CA HIS A 124 4.05 -13.44 -2.87
C HIS A 124 3.37 -12.08 -2.93
N VAL A 125 2.37 -11.89 -3.79
CA VAL A 125 1.57 -10.66 -3.86
C VAL A 125 0.82 -10.41 -2.55
N VAL A 126 0.17 -11.45 -2.00
CA VAL A 126 -0.51 -11.39 -0.69
C VAL A 126 0.45 -10.97 0.41
N LYS A 127 1.62 -11.60 0.48
CA LYS A 127 2.67 -11.28 1.47
C LYS A 127 3.10 -9.82 1.34
N TYR A 128 3.37 -9.38 0.12
CA TYR A 128 3.80 -8.01 -0.16
C TYR A 128 2.74 -6.97 0.23
N MET A 129 1.47 -7.19 -0.13
CA MET A 129 0.37 -6.29 0.24
C MET A 129 0.15 -6.23 1.76
N ARG A 130 0.32 -7.36 2.48
CA ARG A 130 0.25 -7.40 3.95
C ARG A 130 1.38 -6.61 4.60
N ALA A 131 2.61 -6.81 4.14
CA ALA A 131 3.77 -6.08 4.64
C ALA A 131 3.64 -4.56 4.37
N TRP A 132 3.09 -4.18 3.21
CA TRP A 132 2.81 -2.79 2.90
C TRP A 132 1.73 -2.21 3.82
N ALA A 133 0.60 -2.92 4.01
CA ALA A 133 -0.47 -2.47 4.88
C ALA A 133 0.01 -2.26 6.32
N GLU A 134 0.77 -3.20 6.88
CA GLU A 134 1.36 -3.10 8.22
C GLU A 134 2.29 -1.89 8.34
N MET A 135 3.17 -1.67 7.36
CA MET A 135 4.04 -0.51 7.33
C MET A 135 3.29 0.83 7.32
N LEU A 136 2.16 0.92 6.62
CA LEU A 136 1.34 2.13 6.59
C LEU A 136 0.52 2.30 7.87
N GLU A 137 0.02 1.21 8.43
CA GLU A 137 -0.73 1.17 9.69
C GLU A 137 0.12 1.73 10.85
N GLU A 138 1.38 1.32 10.95
CA GLU A 138 2.33 1.86 11.94
C GLU A 138 2.57 3.37 11.82
N ARG A 139 2.38 3.95 10.64
CA ARG A 139 2.50 5.41 10.42
C ARG A 139 1.24 6.18 10.80
N LEU A 140 0.10 5.50 10.86
CA LEU A 140 -1.16 6.07 11.32
C LEU A 140 -1.25 6.09 12.84
N GLU A 141 -0.59 5.15 13.52
CA GLU A 141 -0.55 5.11 14.98
C GLU A 141 0.06 6.40 15.54
N PRO A 142 -0.67 7.15 16.40
CA PRO A 142 -0.08 8.29 17.06
C PRO A 142 1.08 7.80 17.92
N THR A 143 2.27 8.39 17.74
CA THR A 143 3.48 8.11 18.53
C THR A 143 3.18 8.21 20.01
N SER A 144 2.74 7.10 20.61
CA SER A 144 2.26 7.07 21.99
C SER A 144 3.43 6.68 22.88
N GLY A 145 4.12 7.69 23.40
CA GLY A 145 4.69 7.65 24.76
C GLY A 145 6.21 7.53 24.90
N VAL A 146 6.85 8.66 25.20
CA VAL A 146 7.60 8.79 26.47
C VAL A 146 7.23 10.14 27.09
N HIS A 147 6.15 10.21 27.87
CA HIS A 147 6.01 11.26 28.88
C HIS A 147 6.36 10.63 30.22
N GLU A 148 7.66 10.64 30.52
CA GLU A 148 8.16 10.34 31.86
C GLU A 148 7.60 11.39 32.81
N ILE A 149 6.57 11.04 33.57
CA ILE A 149 6.05 11.88 34.64
C ILE A 149 7.10 11.85 35.75
N ALA A 150 7.97 12.85 35.77
CA ALA A 150 8.93 13.05 36.85
C ALA A 150 8.17 13.09 38.20
N ARG A 151 8.38 12.09 39.05
CA ARG A 151 7.92 12.15 40.44
C ARG A 151 8.71 13.25 41.15
N PRO A 152 8.06 14.20 41.85
CA PRO A 152 8.80 15.14 42.68
C PRO A 152 9.45 14.37 43.84
N VAL A 153 10.78 14.48 43.94
CA VAL A 153 11.54 14.10 45.12
C VAL A 153 11.08 14.99 46.27
N ALA A 154 10.50 14.39 47.31
CA ALA A 154 10.17 15.09 48.53
C ALA A 154 11.48 15.58 49.20
N THR A 155 11.69 16.90 49.17
CA THR A 155 12.76 17.57 49.91
C THR A 155 12.49 17.40 51.40
N ASN A 156 13.31 16.59 52.09
CA ASN A 156 13.26 16.51 53.54
C ASN A 156 13.94 17.76 54.11
N ALA A 157 13.15 18.79 54.40
CA ALA A 157 13.61 20.01 55.03
C ALA A 157 13.81 19.77 56.53
N LEU A 158 15.07 19.85 56.95
CA LEU A 158 15.50 20.05 58.33
C LEU A 158 14.68 21.13 59.06
N ARG A 159 14.01 20.75 60.14
CA ARG A 159 13.62 21.57 61.30
C ARG A 159 13.46 20.60 62.48
N ARG A 160 13.85 20.85 63.74
CA ARG A 160 14.55 21.89 64.52
C ARG A 160 14.93 21.17 65.82
N ALA A 161 16.14 21.35 66.37
CA ALA A 161 16.38 22.11 67.60
C ALA A 161 15.30 21.93 68.69
N GLY A 162 15.70 21.26 69.78
CA GLY A 162 14.95 21.02 71.01
C GLY A 162 15.71 20.05 71.89
#